data_AF-T1BAP7-F1
#
_entry.id   AF-T1BAP7-F1
#
_cell.length_a   1.000
_cell.length_b   1.000
_cell.length_c   1.000
_cell.angle_alpha   90.00
_cell.angle_beta   90.00
_cell.angle_gamma   90.00
#
_symmetry.space_group_name_H-M   'P 1'
#
loop_
_entity.id
_entity.type
_entity.pdbx_description
1 polymer ?
#
loop_
_entity_poly.entity_id
_entity_poly.type
_entity_poly.pdbx_seq_one_letter_code
_entity_poly.pdbx_strand_id
1 'polypeptide(L)' 'MGSSLETRFERYGEAMVAALGHADRGAPATWYLQGLMLPGGRKSVEPMAARVRPRSAVAHQSMHHLVSTAPWSDAALLAT' A
#
# COMPACT_ATOMS: atom_id res chain seq x y z
N MET A 1 -16.99 21.69 -3.35
CA MET A 1 -16.10 21.57 -2.18
C MET A 1 -14.98 20.63 -2.56
N GLY A 2 -13.73 21.11 -2.64
CA GLY A 2 -12.60 20.25 -2.96
C GLY A 2 -12.38 19.24 -1.84
N SER A 3 -12.37 17.95 -2.17
CA SER A 3 -11.99 16.89 -1.23
C SER A 3 -10.58 17.14 -0.71
N SER A 4 -10.35 16.98 0.60
CA SER A 4 -9.01 17.10 1.19
C SER A 4 -8.05 16.08 0.56
N LEU A 5 -6.74 16.34 0.64
CA LEU A 5 -5.74 15.39 0.13
C LEU A 5 -5.87 14.02 0.82
N GLU A 6 -6.16 14.02 2.12
CA GLU A 6 -6.37 12.82 2.92
C GLU A 6 -7.56 12.01 2.40
N THR A 7 -8.73 12.63 2.21
CA THR A 7 -9.91 11.95 1.66
C THR A 7 -9.70 11.46 0.23
N ARG A 8 -8.91 12.18 -0.59
CA ARG A 8 -8.54 11.71 -1.94
C ARG A 8 -7.61 10.49 -1.86
N PHE A 9 -6.65 10.50 -0.94
CA PHE A 9 -5.72 9.40 -0.75
C PHE A 9 -6.43 8.15 -0.21
N GLU A 10 -7.32 8.30 0.76
CA GLU A 10 -8.15 7.21 1.29
C GLU A 10 -8.97 6.56 0.19
N ARG A 11 -9.70 7.36 -0.60
CA ARG A 11 -10.50 6.86 -1.73
C ARG A 11 -9.66 6.12 -2.77
N TYR A 12 -8.48 6.65 -3.09
CA TYR A 12 -7.55 5.99 -4.00
C TYR A 12 -7.05 4.66 -3.42
N GLY A 13 -6.70 4.63 -2.14
CA GLY A 13 -6.29 3.43 -1.43
C GLY A 13 -7.39 2.37 -1.39
N GLU A 14 -8.63 2.76 -1.12
CA GLU A 14 -9.80 1.87 -1.11
C GLU A 14 -10.02 1.22 -2.49
N ALA A 15 -9.94 2.01 -3.56
CA ALA A 15 -10.08 1.51 -4.92
C ALA A 15 -9.00 0.47 -5.23
N MET A 16 -7.72 0.79 -4.95
CA MET A 16 -6.60 -0.13 -5.11
C MET A 16 -6.82 -1.43 -4.32
N VAL A 17 -7.15 -1.33 -3.03
CA VAL A 17 -7.38 -2.49 -2.16
C VAL A 17 -8.53 -3.36 -2.68
N ALA A 18 -9.60 -2.76 -3.19
CA ALA A 18 -10.71 -3.49 -3.81
C ALA A 18 -10.23 -4.28 -5.04
N ALA A 19 -9.40 -3.69 -5.90
CA ALA A 19 -8.81 -4.36 -7.06
C ALA A 19 -7.86 -5.52 -6.68
N LEU A 20 -7.26 -5.48 -5.49
CA LEU A 20 -6.42 -6.57 -4.99
C LEU A 20 -7.19 -7.84 -4.64
N GLY A 21 -8.51 -7.77 -4.49
CA GLY A 21 -9.40 -8.94 -4.42
C GLY A 21 -9.23 -9.84 -3.19
N HIS A 22 -8.55 -9.39 -2.12
CA HIS A 22 -8.42 -10.15 -0.88
C HIS A 22 -8.28 -9.25 0.36
N ALA A 23 -9.08 -9.50 1.40
CA ALA A 23 -9.13 -8.66 2.61
C ALA A 23 -7.76 -8.48 3.29
N ASP A 24 -6.99 -9.57 3.43
CA ASP A 24 -5.65 -9.55 4.04
C ASP A 24 -4.63 -8.66 3.31
N ARG A 25 -4.90 -8.28 2.05
CA ARG A 25 -4.02 -7.39 1.28
C ARG A 25 -4.24 -5.92 1.60
N GLY A 26 -5.35 -5.57 2.27
CA GLY A 26 -5.71 -4.18 2.53
C GLY A 26 -4.68 -3.42 3.36
N ALA A 27 -4.37 -3.93 4.54
CA ALA A 27 -3.40 -3.30 5.43
C ALA A 27 -2.00 -3.13 4.80
N PRO A 28 -1.35 -4.18 4.24
CA PRO A 28 -0.04 -4.01 3.61
C PRO A 28 -0.08 -3.11 2.37
N ALA A 29 -1.18 -3.06 1.62
CA ALA A 29 -1.32 -2.17 0.46
C ALA A 29 -1.37 -0.71 0.90
N THR A 30 -2.19 -0.40 1.90
CA THR A 30 -2.25 0.95 2.47
C THR A 30 -0.89 1.39 3.00
N TRP A 31 -0.18 0.52 3.73
CA TRP A 31 1.16 0.87 4.23
C TRP A 31 2.17 1.09 3.11
N TYR A 32 2.09 0.31 2.04
CA TYR A 32 2.94 0.49 0.88
C TYR A 32 2.67 1.83 0.17
N LEU A 33 1.40 2.15 -0.09
CA LEU A 33 1.01 3.43 -0.68
C LEU A 33 1.44 4.63 0.18
N GLN A 34 1.25 4.55 1.50
CA GLN A 34 1.74 5.58 2.43
C GLN A 34 3.27 5.71 2.36
N GLY A 35 3.99 4.57 2.36
CA GLY A 35 5.44 4.54 2.28
C GLY A 35 6.00 5.19 1.01
N LEU A 36 5.26 5.14 -0.11
CA LEU A 36 5.63 5.78 -1.38
C LEU A 36 5.47 7.30 -1.35
N MET A 37 4.54 7.81 -0.55
CA MET A 37 4.26 9.25 -0.42
C MET A 37 5.17 9.92 0.61
N LEU A 38 5.78 9.14 1.51
CA LEU A 38 6.71 9.66 2.52
C LEU A 38 8.11 9.91 1.94
N PRO A 39 8.87 10.88 2.48
CA PRO A 39 10.25 11.10 2.09
C PRO A 39 11.15 9.87 2.28
N GLY A 40 12.20 9.77 1.48
CA GLY A 40 13.25 8.74 1.65
C GLY A 40 13.27 7.61 0.61
N GLY A 41 12.62 7.82 -0.53
CA GLY A 41 12.77 6.99 -1.74
C GLY A 41 12.13 5.60 -1.67
N ARG A 42 12.03 4.97 -2.85
CA ARG A 42 11.32 3.70 -3.09
C ARG A 42 12.22 2.49 -3.35
N LYS A 43 13.52 2.60 -3.06
CA LYS A 43 14.52 1.57 -3.44
C LYS A 43 14.37 0.27 -2.63
N SER A 44 13.84 0.35 -1.41
CA SER A 44 13.61 -0.82 -0.55
C SER A 44 12.31 -0.68 0.25
N VAL A 45 11.64 -1.81 0.46
CA VAL A 45 10.41 -1.92 1.25
C VAL A 45 10.69 -1.80 2.76
N GLU A 46 11.88 -2.22 3.21
CA GLU A 46 12.28 -2.18 4.62
C GLU A 46 12.20 -0.77 5.23
N PRO A 47 12.87 0.26 4.67
CA PRO A 47 12.78 1.61 5.22
C PRO A 47 11.39 2.23 5.04
N MET A 48 10.61 1.82 4.04
CA MET A 48 9.21 2.25 3.91
C MET A 48 8.36 1.70 5.06
N ALA A 49 8.48 0.41 5.35
CA ALA A 49 7.77 -0.24 6.44
C ALA A 49 8.18 0.34 7.81
N ALA A 50 9.46 0.63 8.02
CA ALA A 50 9.96 1.24 9.25
C ALA A 50 9.36 2.64 9.49
N ARG A 51 9.09 3.42 8.42
CA ARG A 51 8.45 4.75 8.54
C ARG A 51 6.96 4.66 8.89
N VAL A 52 6.23 3.75 8.22
CA VAL A 52 4.77 3.66 8.35
C VAL A 52 4.36 2.85 9.58
N ARG A 53 5.13 1.80 9.92
CA ARG A 53 4.85 0.88 11.03
C ARG A 53 6.13 0.57 11.84
N PRO A 54 6.72 1.56 12.52
CA PRO A 54 8.01 1.41 13.21
C PRO A 54 8.03 0.34 14.32
N ARG A 55 6.86 0.00 14.88
CA ARG A 55 6.71 -1.01 15.95
C ARG A 55 6.27 -2.38 15.43
N SER A 56 6.15 -2.56 14.12
CA SER A 56 5.67 -3.81 13.53
C SER A 56 6.82 -4.56 12.86
N ALA A 57 7.25 -5.66 13.48
CA ALA A 57 8.25 -6.55 12.89
C ALA A 57 7.74 -7.23 11.59
N VAL A 58 6.41 -7.35 11.43
CA VAL A 58 5.80 -8.03 10.28
C VAL A 58 5.52 -7.11 9.10
N ALA A 59 5.46 -5.79 9.30
CA ALA A 59 5.05 -4.86 8.25
C ALA A 59 5.95 -4.95 7.01
N HIS A 60 7.27 -5.06 7.19
CA HIS A 60 8.19 -5.24 6.08
C HIS A 60 7.86 -6.50 5.26
N GLN A 61 7.71 -7.65 5.92
CA GLN A 61 7.42 -8.92 5.25
C GLN A 61 6.06 -8.91 4.57
N SER A 62 5.01 -8.39 5.22
CA SER A 62 3.68 -8.28 4.62
C SER A 62 3.67 -7.38 3.39
N MET A 63 4.34 -6.22 3.46
CA MET A 63 4.45 -5.30 2.32
C MET A 63 5.28 -5.91 1.19
N HIS A 64 6.39 -6.59 1.51
CA HIS A 64 7.24 -7.23 0.51
C HIS A 64 6.51 -8.39 -0.18
N HIS A 65 5.86 -9.27 0.59
CA HIS A 65 5.07 -10.38 0.05
C HIS A 65 3.97 -9.88 -0.87
N LEU A 66 3.28 -8.80 -0.47
CA LEU A 66 2.24 -8.17 -1.27
C LEU A 66 2.75 -7.76 -2.67
N VAL A 67 3.82 -6.97 -2.74
CA VAL A 67 4.28 -6.38 -4.02
C VAL A 67 5.14 -7.32 -4.86
N SER A 68 5.72 -8.35 -4.25
CA SER A 68 6.67 -9.25 -4.91
C SER A 68 6.06 -10.58 -5.33
N THR A 69 5.08 -11.09 -4.56
CA THR A 69 4.66 -12.50 -4.66
C THR A 69 3.16 -12.74 -4.57
N ALA A 70 2.35 -11.78 -4.11
CA ALA A 70 0.92 -12.02 -3.94
C ALA A 70 0.23 -12.19 -5.31
N PRO A 71 -0.65 -13.20 -5.47
CA PRO A 71 -1.35 -13.42 -6.74
C PRO A 71 -2.53 -12.44 -6.87
N TRP A 72 -2.24 -11.22 -7.31
CA TRP A 72 -3.22 -10.21 -7.71
C TRP A 72 -3.31 -10.10 -9.24
N SER A 73 -4.35 -9.44 -9.74
CA SER A 73 -4.50 -9.19 -11.17
C SER A 73 -4.01 -7.79 -11.51
N ASP A 74 -2.89 -7.71 -12.25
CA ASP A 74 -2.36 -6.43 -12.76
C ASP A 74 -3.41 -5.72 -13.63
N ALA A 75 -4.17 -6.46 -14.43
CA ALA A 75 -5.23 -5.90 -15.26
C ALA A 75 -6.35 -5.25 -14.42
N ALA A 76 -6.74 -5.87 -13.30
CA ALA A 76 -7.72 -5.30 -12.40
C ALA A 76 -7.19 -4.03 -11.69
N LEU A 77 -5.92 -4.06 -11.28
CA LEU A 77 -5.24 -2.91 -10.68
C LEU A 77 -5.05 -1.73 -11.63
N LEU A 78 -4.82 -1.99 -12.92
CA LEU A 78 -4.64 -0.93 -13.92
C LEU A 78 -5.97 -0.37 -14.45
N ALA A 79 -7.07 -1.08 -14.24
CA ALA A 79 -8.41 -0.65 -14.62
C ALA A 79 -9.14 0.15 -13.52
N THR A 80 -8.48 0.39 -12.38
CA THR A 80 -9.09 1.02 -11.20
C THR A 80 -9.10 2.55 -11.26
#